data_AF-A0AAV5TF91-F1
#
_entry.id   AF-A0AAV5TF91-F1
#
_cell.length_a   1.000
_cell.length_b   1.000
_cell.length_c   1.000
_cell.angle_alpha   90.00
_cell.angle_beta   90.00
_cell.angle_gamma   90.00
#
_symmetry.space_group_name_H-M   'P 1'
#
loop_
_entity.id
_entity.type
_entity.pdbx_description
1 polymer ?
#
loop_
_entity_poly.entity_id
_entity_poly.type
_entity_poly.pdbx_seq_one_letter_code
_entity_poly.pdbx_strand_id
1 'polypeptide(L)'
;LDGESNLKHKIVPKMFNEYCGDDLTLDESFLRLKIASAPPSKDVNEMRGSMELDGRSESFTPGNTMLRGCRLKNTTFVEGIVIYAGHDTKVMLSSGRAPYKRSHAEIKTNTLVIGCAVLLAILIAITVVCRIFWMSQYPEDLPAFAFVPNRNADWIASIGSSLILYQIMIPLALYITVEFIKLGQVFFMQQDVHMYSEEKDEAFVARSLSMGEELGQLTHLLSDKTGTLTQNKMILRRCATIDSECAVGTSACSFPDADVDFRHLLTNMIACNTVFVQYAKRRDVIDDQDTPDVNDFYSVGSPSSYAFSESDLMDEELRLQGFVDLLYEGESPDELALVRGARRLGFHLTGRSNNSATFVGPDEMTTKLEVLCTLPFDTVRKRMSVCIVGDNEDEVIVYSKGADSSMLGVSGKRVKRVSESALRAIEEEEEEED
;
A
#
# COMPACT_ATOMS: atom_id res chain seq x y z
N LEU A 1 -1.23 0.95 -7.39
CA LEU A 1 -0.56 2.11 -8.05
C LEU A 1 -1.35 3.40 -7.88
N ASP A 2 -2.66 3.29 -7.69
CA ASP A 2 -3.70 4.31 -7.78
C ASP A 2 -4.55 4.42 -6.50
N GLY A 3 -4.13 3.77 -5.40
CA GLY A 3 -4.84 3.79 -4.11
C GLY A 3 -6.15 2.99 -4.09
N GLU A 4 -6.58 2.44 -5.24
CA GLU A 4 -7.76 1.60 -5.36
C GLU A 4 -7.53 0.23 -4.71
N SER A 5 -8.57 -0.29 -4.03
CA SER A 5 -8.52 -1.57 -3.31
C SER A 5 -9.05 -2.74 -4.16
N ASN A 6 -9.86 -2.46 -5.17
CA ASN A 6 -10.42 -3.47 -6.06
C ASN A 6 -9.36 -3.99 -7.05
N LEU A 7 -9.48 -5.27 -7.41
CA LEU A 7 -8.70 -5.86 -8.48
C LEU A 7 -9.18 -5.32 -9.83
N LYS A 8 -8.24 -5.15 -10.76
CA LYS A 8 -8.54 -4.70 -12.13
C LYS A 8 -8.44 -5.87 -13.08
N HIS A 9 -9.54 -6.18 -13.77
CA HIS A 9 -9.53 -7.23 -14.78
C HIS A 9 -8.60 -6.89 -15.95
N LYS A 10 -7.77 -7.86 -16.34
CA LYS A 10 -6.88 -7.77 -17.51
C LYS A 10 -7.27 -8.85 -18.51
N ILE A 11 -7.45 -8.45 -19.76
CA ILE A 11 -7.95 -9.32 -20.82
C ILE A 11 -6.81 -9.59 -21.80
N VAL A 12 -6.61 -10.85 -22.16
CA VAL A 12 -5.67 -11.24 -23.22
C VAL A 12 -6.20 -10.73 -24.58
N PRO A 13 -5.36 -10.13 -25.43
CA PRO A 13 -5.78 -9.74 -26.78
C PRO A 13 -6.36 -10.93 -27.55
N LYS A 14 -7.39 -10.70 -28.37
CA LYS A 14 -8.14 -11.79 -29.00
C LYS A 14 -7.28 -12.66 -29.90
N MET A 15 -6.25 -12.07 -30.51
CA MET A 15 -5.22 -12.75 -31.30
C MET A 15 -4.55 -13.92 -30.56
N PHE A 16 -4.45 -13.84 -29.23
CA PHE A 16 -3.78 -14.85 -28.41
C PHE A 16 -4.74 -15.78 -27.65
N ASN A 17 -6.06 -15.63 -27.81
CA ASN A 17 -7.03 -16.47 -27.09
C ASN A 17 -6.90 -17.97 -27.43
N GLU A 18 -6.48 -18.32 -28.65
CA GLU A 18 -6.27 -19.71 -29.08
C GLU A 18 -5.12 -20.40 -28.33
N TYR A 19 -4.23 -19.61 -27.71
CA TYR A 19 -3.07 -20.09 -26.97
C TYR A 19 -3.30 -20.12 -25.45
N CYS A 20 -4.48 -19.70 -24.98
CA CYS A 20 -4.79 -19.71 -23.55
C CYS A 20 -5.04 -21.14 -23.05
N GLY A 21 -4.20 -21.63 -22.12
CA GLY A 21 -4.43 -22.86 -21.37
C GLY A 21 -3.41 -23.97 -21.61
N ASP A 22 -2.59 -23.86 -22.66
CA ASP A 22 -1.43 -24.72 -22.89
C ASP A 22 -0.16 -23.97 -22.43
N ASP A 23 0.81 -24.69 -21.86
CA ASP A 23 2.14 -24.12 -21.61
C ASP A 23 2.72 -23.68 -22.95
N LEU A 24 2.90 -22.38 -23.12
CA LEU A 24 3.31 -21.83 -24.39
C LEU A 24 4.79 -22.12 -24.58
N THR A 25 5.10 -23.22 -25.27
CA THR A 25 6.42 -23.36 -25.86
C THR A 25 6.54 -22.23 -26.87
N LEU A 26 7.50 -21.31 -26.63
CA LEU A 26 7.86 -20.25 -27.56
C LEU A 26 8.39 -20.88 -28.85
N ASP A 27 7.46 -21.35 -29.70
CA ASP A 27 7.75 -21.92 -30.99
C ASP A 27 8.25 -20.83 -31.95
N GLU A 28 8.89 -21.24 -33.05
CA GLU A 28 9.41 -20.32 -34.07
C GLU A 28 8.35 -19.38 -34.69
N SER A 29 7.06 -19.64 -34.48
CA SER A 29 5.94 -18.77 -34.86
C SER A 29 5.96 -17.41 -34.15
N PHE A 30 6.40 -17.34 -32.88
CA PHE A 30 6.49 -16.07 -32.14
C PHE A 30 7.61 -15.15 -32.64
N LEU A 31 8.58 -15.66 -33.41
CA LEU A 31 9.66 -14.85 -34.01
C LEU A 31 9.14 -13.81 -35.03
N ARG A 32 7.89 -13.94 -35.50
CA ARG A 32 7.28 -13.02 -36.47
C ARG A 32 6.39 -11.94 -35.86
N LEU A 33 6.22 -11.95 -34.54
CA LEU A 33 5.40 -10.97 -33.85
C LEU A 33 6.04 -9.58 -33.91
N LYS A 34 5.33 -8.61 -34.47
CA LYS A 34 5.73 -7.20 -34.47
C LYS A 34 4.84 -6.41 -33.53
N ILE A 35 5.45 -5.69 -32.61
CA ILE A 35 4.74 -4.82 -31.66
C ILE A 35 5.23 -3.39 -31.88
N ALA A 36 4.31 -2.49 -32.18
CA ALA A 36 4.54 -1.06 -32.24
C ALA A 36 3.80 -0.39 -31.08
N SER A 37 4.53 0.27 -30.19
CA SER A 37 3.97 0.99 -29.04
C SER A 37 4.22 2.49 -29.17
N ALA A 38 3.37 3.30 -28.56
CA ALA A 38 3.64 4.73 -28.39
C ALA A 38 4.88 4.94 -27.49
N PRO A 39 5.53 6.12 -27.54
CA PRO A 39 6.58 6.46 -26.59
C PRO A 39 6.10 6.36 -25.13
N PRO A 40 6.99 6.01 -24.18
CA PRO A 40 6.61 5.91 -22.77
C PRO A 40 6.01 7.21 -22.21
N SER A 41 4.82 7.13 -21.62
CA SER A 41 4.13 8.26 -20.96
C SER A 41 3.89 8.00 -19.47
N LYS A 42 3.83 9.07 -18.67
CA LYS A 42 3.58 9.02 -17.21
C LYS A 42 2.15 8.62 -16.85
N ASP A 43 1.19 8.89 -17.73
CA ASP A 43 -0.22 8.62 -17.46
C ASP A 43 -0.46 7.10 -17.38
N VAL A 44 -0.97 6.65 -16.24
CA VAL A 44 -1.25 5.25 -15.94
C VAL A 44 -2.36 4.69 -16.85
N ASN A 45 -3.30 5.54 -17.27
CA ASN A 45 -4.47 5.15 -18.06
C ASN A 45 -4.22 5.24 -19.57
N GLU A 46 -3.07 5.75 -19.99
CA GLU A 46 -2.73 5.86 -21.39
C GLU A 46 -1.84 4.69 -21.82
N MET A 47 -2.36 3.82 -22.68
CA MET A 47 -1.56 2.81 -23.35
C MET A 47 -2.16 2.55 -24.73
N ARG A 48 -1.34 2.74 -25.77
CA ARG A 48 -1.74 2.56 -27.15
C ARG A 48 -0.61 1.95 -27.94
N GLY A 49 -0.95 0.96 -28.75
CA GLY A 49 -0.09 0.40 -29.76
C GLY A 49 -0.80 -0.68 -30.53
N SER A 50 -0.09 -1.26 -31.49
CA SER A 50 -0.59 -2.31 -32.37
C SER A 50 0.38 -3.49 -32.36
N MET A 51 -0.18 -4.69 -32.35
CA MET A 51 0.53 -5.94 -32.59
C MET A 51 0.15 -6.49 -33.96
N GLU A 52 1.09 -7.13 -34.63
CA GLU A 52 0.89 -7.79 -35.92
C GLU A 52 1.53 -9.18 -35.88
N LEU A 53 0.73 -10.21 -36.16
CA LEU A 53 1.16 -11.61 -36.24
C LEU A 53 0.49 -12.28 -37.45
N ASP A 54 1.28 -12.88 -38.33
CA ASP A 54 0.82 -13.60 -39.52
C ASP A 54 -0.25 -12.86 -40.35
N GLY A 55 -0.10 -11.54 -40.49
CA GLY A 55 -1.00 -10.67 -41.26
C GLY A 55 -2.28 -10.25 -40.52
N ARG A 56 -2.51 -10.71 -39.28
CA ARG A 56 -3.54 -10.17 -38.38
C ARG A 56 -2.96 -9.02 -37.58
N SER A 57 -3.66 -7.88 -37.54
CA SER A 57 -3.27 -6.74 -36.68
C SER A 57 -4.37 -6.44 -35.67
N GLU A 58 -3.98 -6.26 -34.41
CA GLU A 58 -4.87 -5.90 -33.30
C GLU A 58 -4.22 -4.76 -32.49
N SER A 59 -5.02 -3.83 -31.98
CA SER A 59 -4.52 -2.80 -31.07
C SER A 59 -4.63 -3.28 -29.62
N PHE A 60 -3.62 -2.93 -28.80
CA PHE A 60 -3.68 -3.15 -27.35
C PHE A 60 -4.00 -1.86 -26.61
N THR A 61 -4.73 -2.03 -25.51
CA THR A 61 -5.22 -0.94 -24.65
C THR A 61 -4.71 -1.12 -23.21
N PRO A 62 -4.99 -0.20 -22.28
CA PRO A 62 -4.66 -0.39 -20.86
C PRO A 62 -5.30 -1.65 -20.26
N GLY A 63 -6.43 -2.12 -20.81
CA GLY A 63 -7.08 -3.37 -20.41
C GLY A 63 -6.26 -4.63 -20.72
N ASN A 64 -5.33 -4.54 -21.67
CA ASN A 64 -4.44 -5.64 -22.07
C ASN A 64 -3.02 -5.52 -21.49
N THR A 65 -2.76 -4.47 -20.71
CA THR A 65 -1.40 -4.13 -20.27
C THR A 65 -1.28 -4.23 -18.75
N MET A 66 -0.22 -4.88 -18.29
CA MET A 66 0.16 -4.92 -16.88
C MET A 66 1.29 -3.92 -16.61
N LEU A 67 1.22 -3.25 -15.47
CA LEU A 67 2.20 -2.22 -15.09
C LEU A 67 3.13 -2.75 -14.00
N ARG A 68 4.37 -2.26 -14.01
CA ARG A 68 5.33 -2.51 -12.92
C ARG A 68 4.73 -2.06 -11.59
N GLY A 69 4.84 -2.88 -10.55
CA GLY A 69 4.30 -2.58 -9.22
C GLY A 69 2.85 -3.01 -9.01
N CYS A 70 2.16 -3.49 -10.04
CA CYS A 70 0.97 -4.30 -9.86
C CYS A 70 1.36 -5.71 -9.38
N ARG A 71 0.52 -6.33 -8.55
CA ARG A 71 0.66 -7.73 -8.14
C ARG A 71 -0.43 -8.55 -8.80
N LEU A 72 -0.05 -9.69 -9.34
CA LEU A 72 -0.99 -10.66 -9.91
C LEU A 72 -1.78 -11.32 -8.77
N LYS A 73 -3.09 -11.50 -8.96
CA LYS A 73 -4.00 -12.18 -8.01
C LYS A 73 -5.06 -12.97 -8.76
N ASN A 74 -5.57 -14.02 -8.12
CA ASN A 74 -6.66 -14.88 -8.61
C ASN A 74 -6.38 -15.54 -9.98
N THR A 75 -5.10 -15.74 -10.32
CA THR A 75 -4.65 -16.44 -11.52
C THR A 75 -3.35 -17.17 -11.19
N THR A 76 -3.18 -18.38 -11.72
CA THR A 76 -2.02 -19.23 -11.43
C THR A 76 -0.73 -18.70 -12.05
N PHE A 77 -0.75 -18.37 -13.34
CA PHE A 77 0.37 -17.78 -14.06
C PHE A 77 -0.13 -16.84 -15.15
N VAL A 78 0.75 -15.96 -15.62
CA VAL A 78 0.53 -15.15 -16.82
C VAL A 78 1.82 -15.12 -17.62
N GLU A 79 1.70 -15.36 -18.91
CA GLU A 79 2.76 -15.13 -19.88
C GLU A 79 2.51 -13.80 -20.59
N GLY A 80 3.57 -13.01 -20.74
CA GLY A 80 3.43 -11.67 -21.30
C GLY A 80 4.73 -11.15 -21.89
N ILE A 81 4.59 -10.16 -22.76
CA ILE A 81 5.70 -9.54 -23.47
C ILE A 81 6.05 -8.21 -22.81
N VAL A 82 7.34 -8.03 -22.49
CA VAL A 82 7.83 -6.80 -21.88
C VAL A 82 7.95 -5.70 -22.94
N ILE A 83 7.10 -4.67 -22.83
CA ILE A 83 7.12 -3.50 -23.74
C ILE A 83 8.06 -2.40 -23.23
N TYR A 84 8.02 -2.10 -21.94
CA TYR A 84 8.86 -1.08 -21.30
C TYR A 84 9.64 -1.69 -20.13
N ALA A 85 10.92 -1.33 -20.01
CA ALA A 85 11.81 -1.83 -18.97
C ALA A 85 12.52 -0.70 -18.23
N GLY A 86 12.91 -0.95 -16.97
CA GLY A 86 13.69 0.00 -16.17
C GLY A 86 12.99 1.36 -15.98
N HIS A 87 13.65 2.42 -16.41
CA HIS A 87 13.19 3.81 -16.25
C HIS A 87 12.08 4.22 -17.22
N ASP A 88 11.82 3.42 -18.27
CA ASP A 88 10.72 3.65 -19.22
C ASP A 88 9.38 3.15 -18.68
N THR A 89 9.39 2.40 -17.57
CA THR A 89 8.15 1.97 -16.92
C THR A 89 7.41 3.17 -16.33
N LYS A 90 6.08 3.19 -16.48
CA LYS A 90 5.23 4.32 -16.05
C LYS A 90 5.47 4.76 -14.60
N VAL A 91 5.64 3.81 -13.69
CA VAL A 91 5.95 4.08 -12.27
C VAL A 91 7.27 4.82 -12.11
N MET A 92 8.30 4.41 -12.85
CA MET A 92 9.61 5.07 -12.78
C MET A 92 9.60 6.45 -13.43
N LEU A 93 8.80 6.66 -14.48
CA LEU A 93 8.61 7.99 -15.07
C LEU A 93 7.88 8.96 -14.13
N SER A 94 6.99 8.43 -13.28
CA SER A 94 6.33 9.18 -12.20
C SER A 94 7.24 9.37 -10.99
N SER A 95 8.19 8.45 -10.78
CA SER A 95 9.20 8.53 -9.71
C SER A 95 10.30 9.53 -10.11
N GLY A 96 10.25 10.74 -9.57
CA GLY A 96 11.33 11.71 -9.73
C GLY A 96 12.66 11.21 -9.17
N ARG A 97 13.78 11.76 -9.63
CA ARG A 97 15.08 11.53 -8.99
C ARG A 97 15.01 12.05 -7.56
N ALA A 98 15.39 11.22 -6.59
CA ALA A 98 15.39 11.61 -5.18
C ALA A 98 16.23 12.89 -5.00
N PRO A 99 15.64 14.01 -4.52
CA PRO A 99 16.38 15.24 -4.31
C PRO A 99 17.33 15.09 -3.13
N TYR A 100 18.45 15.82 -3.17
CA TYR A 100 19.31 15.96 -2.00
C TYR A 100 18.56 16.77 -0.92
N LYS A 101 18.30 16.16 0.23
CA LYS A 101 17.62 16.81 1.36
C LYS A 101 18.64 17.42 2.31
N ARG A 102 18.39 18.64 2.77
CA ARG A 102 19.19 19.34 3.80
C ARG A 102 18.28 19.68 4.97
N SER A 103 18.75 19.42 6.18
CA SER A 103 18.02 19.81 7.40
C SER A 103 17.98 21.33 7.53
N HIS A 104 16.90 21.84 8.11
CA HIS A 104 16.81 23.26 8.44
C HIS A 104 17.88 23.70 9.45
N ALA A 105 18.31 22.81 10.36
CA ALA A 105 19.40 23.07 11.29
C ALA A 105 20.76 23.18 10.58
N GLU A 106 20.98 22.38 9.53
CA GLU A 106 22.18 22.46 8.68
C GLU A 106 22.25 23.81 7.95
N ILE A 107 21.13 24.27 7.39
CA ILE A 107 21.04 25.57 6.73
C ILE A 107 21.38 26.69 7.70
N LYS A 108 20.79 26.67 8.91
CA LYS A 108 21.08 27.67 9.96
C LYS A 108 22.53 27.63 10.42
N THR A 109 23.09 26.44 10.63
CA THR A 109 24.51 26.28 11.01
C THR A 109 25.42 26.88 9.95
N ASN A 110 25.14 26.63 8.67
CA ASN A 110 25.90 27.23 7.57
C ASN A 110 25.82 28.77 7.56
N THR A 111 24.64 29.34 7.81
CA THR A 111 24.49 30.80 7.95
C THR A 111 25.32 31.36 9.11
N LEU A 112 25.34 30.68 10.26
CA LEU A 112 26.15 31.09 11.42
C LEU A 112 27.65 30.99 11.14
N VAL A 113 28.10 29.93 10.45
CA VAL A 113 29.51 29.76 10.05
C VAL A 113 29.95 30.87 9.10
N ILE A 114 29.11 31.25 8.14
CA ILE A 114 29.36 32.43 7.29
C ILE A 114 29.46 33.71 8.15
N GLY A 115 28.59 33.87 9.14
CA GLY A 115 28.66 34.98 10.11
C GLY A 115 29.99 35.02 10.88
N CYS A 116 30.47 33.87 11.37
CA CYS A 116 31.77 33.74 12.02
C CYS A 116 32.93 34.08 11.07
N ALA A 117 32.84 33.69 9.79
CA ALA A 117 33.86 34.01 8.78
C ALA A 117 33.93 35.52 8.48
N VAL A 118 32.77 36.18 8.42
CA VAL A 118 32.70 37.65 8.27
C VAL A 118 33.30 38.35 9.49
N LEU A 119 32.97 37.89 10.70
CA LEU A 119 33.53 38.44 11.94
C LEU A 119 35.05 38.23 12.02
N LEU A 120 35.55 37.07 11.60
CA LEU A 120 36.98 36.79 11.48
C LEU A 120 37.67 37.78 10.52
N ALA A 121 37.07 38.03 9.35
CA ALA A 121 37.62 39.01 8.39
C ALA A 121 37.67 40.43 8.98
N ILE A 122 36.66 40.82 9.77
CA ILE A 122 36.63 42.11 10.47
C ILE A 122 37.76 42.19 11.51
N LEU A 123 37.96 41.14 12.32
CA LEU A 123 39.04 41.11 13.31
C LEU A 123 40.43 41.19 12.67
N ILE A 124 40.64 40.47 11.57
CA ILE A 124 41.90 40.54 10.80
C ILE A 124 42.10 41.96 10.26
N ALA A 125 41.05 42.61 9.73
CA ALA A 125 41.16 43.98 9.26
C ALA A 125 41.55 44.94 10.40
N ILE A 126 40.93 44.79 11.58
CA ILE A 126 41.26 45.60 12.77
C ILE A 126 42.71 45.39 13.20
N THR A 127 43.18 44.14 13.33
CA THR A 127 44.56 43.88 13.75
C THR A 127 45.58 44.41 12.76
N VAL A 128 45.31 44.30 11.45
CA VAL A 128 46.17 44.86 10.41
C VAL A 128 46.23 46.39 10.50
N VAL A 129 45.09 47.06 10.66
CA VAL A 129 45.04 48.53 10.81
C VAL A 129 45.80 48.97 12.07
N CYS A 130 45.55 48.32 13.21
CA CYS A 130 46.28 48.61 14.46
C CYS A 130 47.78 48.36 14.30
N ARG A 131 48.18 47.31 13.58
CA ARG A 131 49.58 47.00 13.30
C ARG A 131 50.25 48.05 12.41
N ILE A 132 49.58 48.49 11.35
CA ILE A 132 50.05 49.57 10.48
C ILE A 132 50.23 50.86 11.29
N PHE A 133 49.24 51.22 12.11
CA PHE A 133 49.30 52.40 12.95
C PHE A 133 50.45 52.33 13.97
N TRP A 134 50.62 51.19 14.66
CA TRP A 134 51.70 50.98 15.61
C TRP A 134 53.08 51.09 14.96
N MET A 135 53.29 50.43 13.82
CA MET A 135 54.55 50.50 13.07
C MET A 135 54.86 51.91 12.55
N SER A 136 53.83 52.72 12.29
CA SER A 136 54.00 54.12 11.90
C SER A 136 54.41 55.03 13.06
N GLN A 137 53.93 54.79 14.28
CA GLN A 137 54.19 55.64 15.45
C GLN A 137 55.51 55.27 16.15
N TYR A 138 55.89 53.99 16.14
CA TYR A 138 57.07 53.48 16.85
C TYR A 138 58.03 52.76 15.90
N PRO A 139 58.75 53.49 15.02
CA PRO A 139 59.65 52.89 14.03
C PRO A 139 60.96 52.32 14.63
N GLU A 140 61.35 52.73 15.84
CA GLU A 140 62.61 52.33 16.49
C GLU A 140 62.45 51.30 17.62
N ASP A 141 61.23 51.11 18.18
CA ASP A 141 60.96 50.21 19.31
C ASP A 141 60.70 48.74 18.92
N LEU A 142 61.36 48.23 17.88
CA LEU A 142 61.29 46.80 17.59
C LEU A 142 62.15 46.03 18.60
N PRO A 143 61.60 45.01 19.28
CA PRO A 143 62.41 44.16 20.14
C PRO A 143 63.56 43.55 19.34
N ALA A 144 64.75 43.43 19.94
CA ALA A 144 65.96 42.93 19.27
C ALA A 144 65.82 41.53 18.62
N PHE A 145 64.75 40.78 18.96
CA PHE A 145 64.42 39.46 18.40
C PHE A 145 63.41 39.51 17.22
N ALA A 146 62.83 40.66 16.90
CA ALA A 146 61.86 40.79 15.81
C ALA A 146 62.58 40.96 14.46
N PHE A 147 62.84 39.84 13.78
CA PHE A 147 63.37 39.86 12.42
C PHE A 147 62.26 40.24 11.42
N VAL A 148 62.40 41.44 10.85
CA VAL A 148 61.46 42.02 9.90
C VAL A 148 62.16 42.16 8.54
N PRO A 149 62.07 41.17 7.63
CA PRO A 149 62.86 41.15 6.39
C PRO A 149 62.45 42.24 5.40
N ASN A 150 61.19 42.69 5.41
CA ASN A 150 60.72 43.80 4.56
C ASN A 150 59.62 44.62 5.26
N ARG A 151 59.99 45.74 5.86
CA ARG A 151 59.09 46.67 6.57
C ARG A 151 57.87 47.10 5.75
N ASN A 152 57.98 47.17 4.42
CA ASN A 152 56.86 47.58 3.55
C ASN A 152 55.84 46.44 3.32
N ALA A 153 56.20 45.18 3.61
CA ALA A 153 55.36 43.99 3.44
C ALA A 153 54.90 43.38 4.77
N ASP A 154 55.22 44.00 5.91
CA ASP A 154 54.89 43.49 7.26
C ASP A 154 53.41 43.28 7.51
N TRP A 155 52.57 44.12 6.89
CA TRP A 155 51.13 44.00 6.98
C TRP A 155 50.64 42.65 6.41
N ILE A 156 51.35 42.08 5.42
CA ILE A 156 51.05 40.75 4.83
C ILE A 156 51.38 39.65 5.83
N ALA A 157 52.56 39.71 6.46
CA ALA A 157 52.92 38.75 7.51
C ALA A 157 51.96 38.84 8.71
N SER A 158 51.44 40.04 8.98
CA SER A 158 50.47 40.30 10.06
C SER A 158 49.08 39.74 9.75
N ILE A 159 48.68 39.68 8.48
CA ILE A 159 47.46 38.95 8.06
C ILE A 159 47.64 37.45 8.35
N GLY A 160 48.77 36.87 7.94
CA GLY A 160 49.06 35.45 8.15
C GLY A 160 49.10 35.06 9.64
N SER A 161 49.75 35.87 10.48
CA SER A 161 49.79 35.62 11.93
C SER A 161 48.42 35.79 12.59
N SER A 162 47.63 36.81 12.18
CA SER A 162 46.27 37.03 12.69
C SER A 162 45.33 35.89 12.29
N LEU A 163 45.47 35.33 11.08
CA LEU A 163 44.66 34.21 10.60
C LEU A 163 44.94 32.94 11.42
N ILE A 164 46.20 32.64 11.72
CA ILE A 164 46.57 31.51 12.59
C ILE A 164 46.05 31.73 14.01
N LEU A 165 46.21 32.95 14.55
CA LEU A 165 45.77 33.27 15.90
C LEU A 165 44.24 33.13 16.07
N TYR A 166 43.47 33.55 15.06
CA TYR A 166 42.01 33.54 15.12
C TYR A 166 41.35 32.34 14.44
N GLN A 167 42.10 31.33 13.96
CA GLN A 167 41.51 30.18 13.24
C GLN A 167 40.47 29.43 14.08
N ILE A 168 40.58 29.49 15.41
CA ILE A 168 39.67 28.84 16.37
C ILE A 168 38.24 29.42 16.28
N MET A 169 38.07 30.62 15.73
CA MET A 169 36.74 31.24 15.53
C MET A 169 35.84 30.47 14.55
N ILE A 170 36.42 29.71 13.61
CA ILE A 170 35.64 28.80 12.78
C ILE A 170 35.74 27.42 13.45
N PRO A 171 34.67 26.96 14.13
CA PRO A 171 34.72 25.70 14.85
C PRO A 171 34.66 24.54 13.86
N LEU A 172 35.83 24.13 13.34
CA LEU A 172 35.95 23.00 12.41
C LEU A 172 35.37 21.70 13.00
N ALA A 173 35.48 21.53 14.32
CA ALA A 173 34.94 20.39 15.03
C ALA A 173 33.39 20.38 15.12
N LEU A 174 32.70 21.51 14.91
CA LEU A 174 31.25 21.61 15.03
C LEU A 174 30.54 20.67 14.05
N TYR A 175 30.96 20.68 12.78
CA TYR A 175 30.37 19.83 11.74
C TYR A 175 30.53 18.35 12.05
N ILE A 176 31.74 17.93 12.42
CA ILE A 176 32.03 16.53 12.74
C ILE A 176 31.26 16.09 13.99
N THR A 177 31.20 16.94 15.02
CA THR A 177 30.49 16.64 16.27
C THR A 177 28.99 16.45 16.01
N VAL A 178 28.37 17.31 15.18
CA VAL A 178 26.96 17.18 14.81
C VAL A 178 26.70 15.88 14.04
N GLU A 179 27.58 15.48 13.11
CA GLU A 179 27.45 14.20 12.40
C GLU A 179 27.54 12.99 13.35
N PHE A 180 28.43 13.02 14.34
CA PHE A 180 28.50 11.96 15.36
C PHE A 180 27.25 11.93 16.25
N ILE A 181 26.70 13.09 16.62
CA ILE A 181 25.44 13.16 17.38
C ILE A 181 24.30 12.54 16.56
N LYS A 182 24.17 12.89 15.28
CA LYS A 182 23.16 12.30 14.38
C LYS A 182 23.31 10.79 14.26
N LEU A 183 24.55 10.30 14.09
CA LEU A 183 24.83 8.87 14.03
C LEU A 183 24.41 8.16 15.33
N GLY A 184 24.73 8.74 16.49
CA GLY A 184 24.32 8.21 17.79
C GLY A 184 22.79 8.19 17.94
N GLN A 185 22.10 9.27 17.55
CA GLN A 185 20.64 9.34 17.58
C GLN A 185 19.99 8.27 16.70
N VAL A 186 20.46 8.10 15.46
CA VAL A 186 19.98 7.03 14.56
C VAL A 186 20.24 5.65 15.14
N PHE A 187 21.43 5.42 15.71
CA PHE A 187 21.75 4.15 16.35
C PHE A 187 20.77 3.82 17.49
N PHE A 188 20.47 4.77 18.37
CA PHE A 188 19.51 4.55 19.45
C PHE A 188 18.08 4.33 18.94
N MET A 189 17.64 5.07 17.91
CA MET A 189 16.32 4.86 17.30
C MET A 189 16.19 3.47 16.67
N GLN A 190 17.22 2.95 16.02
CA GLN A 190 17.18 1.61 15.40
C GLN A 190 17.19 0.46 16.42
N GLN A 191 17.61 0.71 17.66
CA GLN A 191 17.60 -0.27 18.76
C GLN A 191 16.33 -0.20 19.61
N ASP A 192 15.37 0.66 19.27
CA ASP A 192 14.15 0.84 20.05
C ASP A 192 13.14 -0.28 19.78
N VAL A 193 12.83 -1.05 20.84
CA VAL A 193 11.85 -2.15 20.81
C VAL A 193 10.43 -1.63 20.54
N HIS A 194 10.10 -0.40 20.93
CA HIS A 194 8.77 0.17 20.69
C HIS A 194 8.54 0.53 19.21
N MET A 195 9.59 0.65 18.41
CA MET A 195 9.51 0.89 16.97
C MET A 195 9.74 -0.39 16.14
N TYR A 196 9.67 -1.56 16.78
CA TYR A 196 9.71 -2.86 16.13
C TYR A 196 8.29 -3.40 15.90
N SER A 197 8.02 -3.94 14.72
CA SER A 197 6.74 -4.54 14.36
C SER A 197 6.85 -6.06 14.40
N GLU A 198 6.20 -6.68 15.39
CA GLU A 198 6.17 -8.15 15.54
C GLU A 198 5.43 -8.83 14.39
N GLU A 199 4.31 -8.28 13.91
CA GLU A 199 3.54 -8.85 12.81
C GLU A 199 4.33 -9.01 11.49
N LYS A 200 5.28 -8.10 11.25
CA LYS A 200 6.09 -8.07 10.03
C LYS A 200 7.51 -8.58 10.23
N ASP A 201 7.92 -8.82 11.48
CA ASP A 201 9.32 -9.06 11.84
C ASP A 201 10.25 -7.97 11.27
N GLU A 202 9.82 -6.71 11.38
CA GLU A 202 10.53 -5.55 10.82
C GLU A 202 10.86 -4.53 11.91
N ALA A 203 12.16 -4.26 12.08
CA ALA A 203 12.65 -3.16 12.91
C ALA A 203 12.66 -1.83 12.16
N PHE A 204 12.60 -0.73 12.89
CA PHE A 204 12.79 0.60 12.33
C PHE A 204 14.16 0.76 11.67
N VAL A 205 14.17 1.16 10.40
CA VAL A 205 15.40 1.44 9.64
C VAL A 205 15.43 2.87 9.14
N ALA A 206 16.27 3.69 9.77
CA ALA A 206 16.60 5.02 9.27
C ALA A 206 17.44 4.95 7.98
N ARG A 207 16.97 5.61 6.90
CA ARG A 207 17.71 5.73 5.63
C ARG A 207 18.46 7.06 5.47
N SER A 208 18.31 7.98 6.42
CA SER A 208 18.99 9.28 6.45
C SER A 208 19.40 9.62 7.88
N LEU A 209 20.61 10.18 8.05
CA LEU A 209 21.12 10.68 9.33
C LEU A 209 20.48 12.01 9.74
N SER A 210 19.94 12.79 8.79
CA SER A 210 19.28 14.07 9.08
C SER A 210 17.86 13.93 9.64
N MET A 211 17.34 12.70 9.71
CA MET A 211 15.92 12.45 9.99
C MET A 211 15.50 12.87 11.40
N GLY A 212 16.36 12.68 12.41
CA GLY A 212 16.01 13.00 13.80
C GLY A 212 15.65 14.48 14.02
N GLU A 213 16.37 15.39 13.36
CA GLU A 213 16.11 16.84 13.45
C GLU A 213 14.84 17.25 12.70
N GLU A 214 14.55 16.58 11.58
CA GLU A 214 13.35 16.83 10.78
C GLU A 214 12.10 16.36 11.51
N LEU A 215 12.13 15.17 12.13
CA LEU A 215 11.01 14.61 12.89
C LEU A 215 10.54 15.54 14.01
N GLY A 216 11.47 16.22 14.70
CA GLY A 216 11.14 17.18 15.76
C GLY A 216 10.55 18.51 15.27
N GLN A 217 10.50 18.76 13.96
CA GLN A 217 10.02 20.01 13.35
C GLN A 217 8.80 19.80 12.45
N LEU A 218 8.24 18.59 12.38
CA LEU A 218 7.08 18.29 11.56
C LEU A 218 5.84 19.03 12.08
N THR A 219 5.19 19.78 11.19
CA THR A 219 3.94 20.52 11.49
C THR A 219 2.73 19.93 10.80
N HIS A 220 2.94 19.30 9.65
CA HIS A 220 1.89 18.70 8.82
C HIS A 220 2.29 17.27 8.50
N LEU A 221 1.38 16.34 8.78
CA LEU A 221 1.51 14.94 8.40
C LEU A 221 0.59 14.69 7.20
N LEU A 222 1.19 14.35 6.06
CA LEU A 222 0.47 13.94 4.86
C LEU A 222 0.46 12.41 4.83
N SER A 223 -0.66 11.81 5.25
CA SER A 223 -0.83 10.36 5.26
C SER A 223 -1.58 9.90 4.03
N ASP A 224 -1.10 8.83 3.41
CA ASP A 224 -1.88 8.08 2.43
C ASP A 224 -2.98 7.27 3.16
N LYS A 225 -4.13 7.07 2.54
CA LYS A 225 -5.21 6.28 3.13
C LYS A 225 -4.91 4.80 3.04
N THR A 226 -4.66 4.31 1.83
CA THR A 226 -4.62 2.87 1.55
C THR A 226 -3.25 2.30 1.87
N GLY A 227 -3.19 1.32 2.78
CA GLY A 227 -1.94 0.66 3.17
C GLY A 227 -1.09 1.43 4.17
N THR A 228 -1.48 2.65 4.56
CA THR A 228 -0.89 3.40 5.69
C THR A 228 -1.90 3.54 6.83
N LEU A 229 -3.04 4.19 6.60
CA LEU A 229 -4.11 4.28 7.61
C LEU A 229 -4.94 3.00 7.69
N THR A 230 -5.16 2.34 6.56
CA THR A 230 -5.96 1.11 6.50
C THR A 230 -5.09 -0.11 6.24
N GLN A 231 -5.41 -1.23 6.91
CA GLN A 231 -4.75 -2.53 6.69
C GLN A 231 -5.22 -3.24 5.40
N ASN A 232 -6.07 -2.60 4.59
CA ASN A 232 -6.72 -3.19 3.41
C ASN A 232 -7.43 -4.53 3.70
N LYS A 233 -7.96 -4.66 4.93
CA LYS A 233 -8.77 -5.79 5.40
C LYS A 233 -10.19 -5.28 5.64
N MET A 234 -11.15 -5.81 4.89
CA MET A 234 -12.57 -5.51 5.06
C MET A 234 -13.24 -6.64 5.83
N ILE A 235 -13.98 -6.30 6.88
CA ILE A 235 -14.67 -7.25 7.77
C ILE A 235 -16.10 -6.76 7.94
N LEU A 236 -17.08 -7.64 7.70
CA LEU A 236 -18.47 -7.34 8.04
C LEU A 236 -18.61 -7.25 9.56
N ARG A 237 -19.00 -6.08 10.07
CA ARG A 237 -19.17 -5.83 11.50
C ARG A 237 -20.61 -5.97 11.98
N ARG A 238 -21.56 -5.47 11.22
CA ARG A 238 -22.98 -5.46 11.57
C ARG A 238 -23.84 -5.61 10.32
N CYS A 239 -25.03 -6.16 10.49
CA CYS A 239 -26.07 -6.17 9.47
C CYS A 239 -27.45 -6.06 10.13
N ALA A 240 -28.40 -5.43 9.44
CA ALA A 240 -29.75 -5.24 9.93
C ALA A 240 -30.79 -5.60 8.87
N THR A 241 -31.92 -6.13 9.31
CA THR A 241 -33.15 -6.33 8.53
C THR A 241 -34.19 -5.28 8.98
N ILE A 242 -35.43 -5.40 8.49
CA ILE A 242 -36.52 -4.48 8.87
C ILE A 242 -36.90 -4.64 10.35
N ASP A 243 -36.85 -5.87 10.87
CA ASP A 243 -37.38 -6.23 12.19
C ASP A 243 -36.28 -6.65 13.18
N SER A 244 -35.04 -6.88 12.72
CA SER A 244 -33.94 -7.39 13.54
C SER A 244 -32.57 -6.79 13.18
N GLU A 245 -31.72 -6.59 14.17
CA GLU A 245 -30.30 -6.22 13.98
C GLU A 245 -29.40 -7.34 14.48
N CYS A 246 -28.28 -7.57 13.80
CA CYS A 246 -27.29 -8.57 14.14
C CYS A 246 -25.88 -7.99 14.03
N ALA A 247 -25.20 -7.89 15.17
CA ALA A 247 -23.77 -7.58 15.21
C ALA A 247 -22.98 -8.84 14.87
N VAL A 248 -22.17 -8.80 13.80
CA VAL A 248 -21.32 -9.91 13.34
C VAL A 248 -19.99 -9.85 14.11
N GLY A 249 -19.99 -10.43 15.31
CA GLY A 249 -18.81 -10.53 16.17
C GLY A 249 -17.86 -11.68 15.79
N THR A 250 -16.77 -11.83 16.55
CA THR A 250 -15.89 -13.02 16.52
C THR A 250 -16.55 -14.26 17.14
N SER A 251 -17.67 -14.10 17.84
CA SER A 251 -18.45 -15.19 18.43
C SER A 251 -19.71 -15.45 17.61
N ALA A 252 -20.05 -16.72 17.41
CA ALA A 252 -21.25 -17.15 16.66
C ALA A 252 -22.50 -16.42 17.19
N CYS A 253 -23.10 -15.58 16.34
CA CYS A 253 -24.33 -14.89 16.68
C CYS A 253 -25.44 -15.91 16.81
N SER A 254 -26.19 -15.86 17.91
CA SER A 254 -27.35 -16.73 18.12
C SER A 254 -28.41 -16.42 17.05
N PHE A 255 -28.66 -17.40 16.18
CA PHE A 255 -29.61 -17.33 15.10
C PHE A 255 -31.04 -17.10 15.59
N PRO A 256 -31.78 -16.11 15.06
CA PRO A 256 -33.21 -16.24 14.91
C PRO A 256 -33.46 -17.06 13.64
N ASP A 257 -33.33 -18.39 13.74
CA ASP A 257 -33.56 -19.36 12.65
C ASP A 257 -34.95 -19.26 11.98
N ALA A 258 -35.84 -18.42 12.53
CA ALA A 258 -37.21 -18.20 12.08
C ALA A 258 -37.42 -16.91 11.27
N ASP A 259 -36.41 -16.04 11.10
CA ASP A 259 -36.58 -14.77 10.38
C ASP A 259 -36.29 -14.94 8.88
N VAL A 260 -37.37 -15.02 8.09
CA VAL A 260 -37.34 -15.17 6.62
C VAL A 260 -36.53 -14.04 5.97
N ASP A 261 -36.58 -12.83 6.53
CA ASP A 261 -35.86 -11.67 6.00
C ASP A 261 -34.34 -11.84 6.15
N PHE A 262 -33.90 -12.48 7.23
CA PHE A 262 -32.49 -12.76 7.48
C PHE A 262 -31.93 -13.81 6.49
N ARG A 263 -32.73 -14.84 6.18
CA ARG A 263 -32.37 -15.84 5.15
C ARG A 263 -32.23 -15.18 3.77
N HIS A 264 -33.13 -14.27 3.40
CA HIS A 264 -33.01 -13.52 2.14
C HIS A 264 -31.81 -12.56 2.14
N LEU A 265 -31.49 -11.93 3.27
CA LEU A 265 -30.30 -11.07 3.41
C LEU A 265 -29.01 -11.86 3.18
N LEU A 266 -28.85 -13.01 3.84
CA LEU A 266 -27.66 -13.86 3.68
C LEU A 266 -27.58 -14.46 2.28
N THR A 267 -28.72 -14.87 1.71
CA THR A 267 -28.80 -15.33 0.33
C THR A 267 -28.38 -14.22 -0.64
N ASN A 268 -28.77 -12.96 -0.40
CA ASN A 268 -28.31 -11.80 -1.17
C ASN A 268 -26.78 -11.62 -1.04
N MET A 269 -26.23 -11.69 0.18
CA MET A 269 -24.78 -11.62 0.40
C MET A 269 -24.01 -12.71 -0.36
N ILE A 270 -24.62 -13.86 -0.66
CA ILE A 270 -23.97 -14.89 -1.48
C ILE A 270 -24.24 -14.66 -2.98
N ALA A 271 -25.50 -14.44 -3.36
CA ALA A 271 -25.93 -14.38 -4.75
C ALA A 271 -25.41 -13.13 -5.47
N CYS A 272 -25.49 -11.95 -4.83
CA CYS A 272 -25.08 -10.67 -5.42
C CYS A 272 -23.57 -10.45 -5.43
N ASN A 273 -22.75 -11.38 -4.96
CA ASN A 273 -21.30 -11.28 -4.94
C ASN A 273 -20.66 -12.24 -5.96
N THR A 274 -19.58 -11.79 -6.60
CA THR A 274 -18.81 -12.57 -7.59
C THR A 274 -17.59 -13.21 -6.95
N VAL A 275 -17.81 -13.87 -5.81
CA VAL A 275 -16.77 -14.57 -5.06
C VAL A 275 -16.68 -16.02 -5.53
N PHE A 276 -15.48 -16.45 -5.87
CA PHE A 276 -15.14 -17.81 -6.22
C PHE A 276 -14.62 -18.57 -5.00
N VAL A 277 -14.84 -19.88 -5.02
CA VAL A 277 -14.39 -20.80 -3.98
C VAL A 277 -13.22 -21.58 -4.54
N GLN A 278 -12.07 -21.47 -3.89
CA GLN A 278 -10.92 -22.30 -4.18
C GLN A 278 -10.76 -23.33 -3.08
N TYR A 279 -10.67 -24.59 -3.50
CA TYR A 279 -10.37 -25.69 -2.60
C TYR A 279 -8.86 -25.78 -2.47
N ALA A 280 -8.32 -25.42 -1.30
CA ALA A 280 -6.90 -25.56 -1.04
C ALA A 280 -6.51 -27.05 -1.18
N LYS A 281 -5.74 -27.39 -2.21
CA LYS A 281 -5.00 -28.65 -2.21
C LYS A 281 -3.84 -28.48 -1.23
N ARG A 282 -3.80 -29.33 -0.21
CA ARG A 282 -2.81 -29.36 0.89
C ARG A 282 -1.33 -29.47 0.48
N ARG A 283 -0.95 -29.30 -0.79
CA ARG A 283 0.40 -29.60 -1.31
C ARG A 283 1.20 -28.41 -1.84
N ASP A 284 0.64 -27.22 -1.95
CA ASP A 284 1.30 -26.16 -2.72
C ASP A 284 2.02 -25.11 -1.83
N VAL A 285 2.29 -25.42 -0.55
CA VAL A 285 2.97 -24.50 0.41
C VAL A 285 4.44 -24.88 0.67
N ILE A 286 5.01 -25.86 -0.04
CA ILE A 286 6.41 -26.26 0.13
C ILE A 286 7.08 -26.40 -1.23
N ASP A 287 7.54 -25.28 -1.80
CA ASP A 287 8.77 -25.26 -2.61
C ASP A 287 9.28 -23.81 -2.77
N ASP A 288 9.68 -23.17 -1.68
CA ASP A 288 10.74 -22.16 -1.76
C ASP A 288 12.01 -22.85 -1.26
N GLN A 289 12.91 -23.14 -2.20
CA GLN A 289 14.24 -23.67 -1.94
C GLN A 289 15.05 -22.64 -1.15
N ASP A 290 14.96 -22.69 0.17
CA ASP A 290 16.00 -22.29 1.13
C ASP A 290 15.55 -22.74 2.54
N THR A 291 15.74 -24.03 2.87
CA THR A 291 15.69 -24.50 4.26
C THR A 291 16.96 -25.27 4.61
N PRO A 292 17.72 -24.84 5.64
CA PRO A 292 18.69 -25.71 6.28
C PRO A 292 17.99 -26.78 7.12
N ASP A 293 18.78 -27.79 7.47
CA ASP A 293 18.45 -29.10 8.03
C ASP A 293 17.24 -29.25 8.96
N VAL A 294 16.62 -30.42 8.78
CA VAL A 294 15.55 -31.01 9.59
C VAL A 294 16.07 -31.33 11.00
N ASN A 295 15.84 -30.45 11.98
CA ASN A 295 15.73 -30.90 13.38
C ASN A 295 15.14 -29.94 14.44
N ASP A 296 14.48 -28.83 14.09
CA ASP A 296 13.77 -28.00 15.08
C ASP A 296 12.25 -28.20 15.00
N PHE A 297 11.82 -29.34 15.53
CA PHE A 297 10.45 -29.54 16.01
C PHE A 297 10.35 -28.74 17.32
N TYR A 298 9.42 -27.77 17.40
CA TYR A 298 9.17 -26.81 18.50
C TYR A 298 9.82 -25.42 18.39
N SER A 299 9.44 -24.60 17.40
CA SER A 299 9.38 -23.13 17.57
C SER A 299 8.53 -22.44 16.52
N VAL A 300 7.46 -21.81 17.00
CA VAL A 300 6.91 -20.49 16.63
C VAL A 300 7.34 -19.89 15.28
N GLY A 301 6.33 -19.66 14.43
CA GLY A 301 6.13 -18.44 13.63
C GLY A 301 7.26 -17.93 12.74
N SER A 302 7.08 -18.04 11.41
CA SER A 302 7.59 -17.02 10.47
C SER A 302 6.72 -16.97 9.20
N PRO A 303 6.41 -15.77 8.66
CA PRO A 303 5.38 -15.55 7.64
C PRO A 303 5.98 -15.28 6.24
N SER A 304 5.34 -15.75 5.16
CA SER A 304 5.61 -15.22 3.82
C SER A 304 4.35 -14.98 2.97
N SER A 305 4.27 -13.74 2.49
CA SER A 305 3.59 -13.25 1.28
C SER A 305 2.12 -13.59 1.01
N TYR A 306 1.23 -12.78 1.58
CA TYR A 306 -0.09 -12.34 1.03
C TYR A 306 -1.14 -13.38 0.59
N ALA A 307 -0.86 -14.67 0.67
CA ALA A 307 -1.86 -15.72 0.84
C ALA A 307 -1.94 -15.97 2.35
N PHE A 308 -2.72 -15.15 3.06
CA PHE A 308 -3.09 -15.50 4.43
C PHE A 308 -3.89 -16.80 4.34
N SER A 309 -3.26 -17.91 4.72
CA SER A 309 -3.99 -19.06 5.20
C SER A 309 -4.88 -18.57 6.34
N GLU A 310 -6.13 -19.03 6.35
CA GLU A 310 -7.21 -18.63 7.24
C GLU A 310 -6.98 -19.15 8.69
N SER A 311 -5.72 -19.23 9.11
CA SER A 311 -5.27 -19.94 10.30
C SER A 311 -5.39 -19.14 11.60
N ASP A 312 -5.43 -17.80 11.50
CA ASP A 312 -5.41 -16.89 12.66
C ASP A 312 -6.81 -16.34 13.03
N LEU A 313 -7.87 -16.68 12.28
CA LEU A 313 -9.22 -16.13 12.46
C LEU A 313 -10.32 -17.20 12.60
N MET A 314 -9.97 -18.48 12.68
CA MET A 314 -10.89 -19.59 12.91
C MET A 314 -10.77 -20.08 14.36
N ASP A 315 -11.89 -20.13 15.07
CA ASP A 315 -11.98 -20.83 16.35
C ASP A 315 -11.53 -22.29 16.19
N GLU A 316 -10.74 -22.76 17.15
CA GLU A 316 -10.13 -24.11 17.20
C GLU A 316 -11.19 -25.23 17.09
N GLU A 317 -12.44 -24.93 17.44
CA GLU A 317 -13.59 -25.83 17.45
C GLU A 317 -14.13 -26.15 16.03
N LEU A 318 -14.06 -25.20 15.09
CA LEU A 318 -14.48 -25.40 13.69
C LEU A 318 -13.47 -26.23 12.87
N ARG A 319 -12.19 -26.21 13.27
CA ARG A 319 -11.13 -27.07 12.68
C ARG A 319 -11.38 -28.56 12.93
N LEU A 320 -12.03 -28.90 14.05
CA LEU A 320 -12.30 -30.28 14.44
C LEU A 320 -13.46 -30.93 13.65
N GLN A 321 -14.30 -30.14 12.96
CA GLN A 321 -15.45 -30.63 12.19
C GLN A 321 -15.14 -31.02 10.73
N GLY A 322 -13.89 -30.97 10.28
CA GLY A 322 -13.48 -31.53 8.97
C GLY A 322 -13.87 -30.68 7.76
N PHE A 323 -14.28 -29.42 7.96
CA PHE A 323 -14.43 -28.48 6.84
C PHE A 323 -13.06 -28.17 6.24
N VAL A 324 -12.91 -28.50 4.95
CA VAL A 324 -11.77 -28.11 4.11
C VAL A 324 -11.57 -26.60 4.22
N ASP A 325 -10.31 -26.13 4.26
CA ASP A 325 -9.97 -24.71 4.18
C ASP A 325 -10.47 -24.14 2.84
N LEU A 326 -11.72 -23.66 2.84
CA LEU A 326 -12.38 -23.00 1.72
C LEU A 326 -11.82 -21.58 1.61
N LEU A 327 -11.00 -21.34 0.59
CA LEU A 327 -10.49 -20.01 0.29
C LEU A 327 -11.49 -19.29 -0.60
N TYR A 328 -11.89 -18.10 -0.17
CA TYR A 328 -12.72 -17.22 -0.99
C TYR A 328 -11.87 -16.20 -1.73
N GLU A 329 -12.06 -16.11 -3.04
CA GLU A 329 -11.41 -15.13 -3.92
C GLU A 329 -12.47 -14.25 -4.57
N GLY A 330 -12.24 -12.93 -4.61
CA GLY A 330 -13.18 -11.99 -5.22
C GLY A 330 -12.45 -10.80 -5.83
N GLU A 331 -13.13 -10.07 -6.71
CA GLU A 331 -12.60 -8.87 -7.35
C GLU A 331 -12.50 -7.69 -6.37
N SER A 332 -13.47 -7.58 -5.46
CA SER A 332 -13.53 -6.52 -4.46
C SER A 332 -13.42 -7.09 -3.05
N PRO A 333 -12.62 -6.45 -2.16
CA PRO A 333 -12.54 -6.86 -0.76
C PRO A 333 -13.88 -6.73 -0.02
N ASP A 334 -14.78 -5.85 -0.47
CA ASP A 334 -16.10 -5.67 0.13
C ASP A 334 -17.00 -6.89 -0.12
N GLU A 335 -16.99 -7.41 -1.35
CA GLU A 335 -17.72 -8.64 -1.69
C GLU A 335 -17.21 -9.83 -0.88
N LEU A 336 -15.89 -9.90 -0.73
CA LEU A 336 -15.23 -10.93 0.06
C LEU A 336 -15.60 -10.82 1.54
N ALA A 337 -15.67 -9.61 2.09
CA ALA A 337 -16.09 -9.36 3.46
C ALA A 337 -17.55 -9.79 3.70
N LEU A 338 -18.44 -9.53 2.75
CA LEU A 338 -19.85 -9.94 2.82
C LEU A 338 -20.00 -11.47 2.79
N VAL A 339 -19.32 -12.16 1.86
CA VAL A 339 -19.39 -13.64 1.78
C VAL A 339 -18.74 -14.31 3.00
N ARG A 340 -17.64 -13.75 3.51
CA ARG A 340 -17.04 -14.20 4.78
C ARG A 340 -17.96 -13.93 5.97
N GLY A 341 -18.67 -12.80 5.97
CA GLY A 341 -19.69 -12.48 6.95
C GLY A 341 -20.83 -13.50 6.94
N ALA A 342 -21.36 -13.81 5.75
CA ALA A 342 -22.37 -14.87 5.57
C ALA A 342 -21.87 -16.23 6.07
N ARG A 343 -20.61 -16.58 5.83
CA ARG A 343 -19.98 -17.80 6.38
C ARG A 343 -19.97 -17.82 7.90
N ARG A 344 -19.65 -16.69 8.56
CA ARG A 344 -19.70 -16.58 10.04
C ARG A 344 -21.12 -16.69 10.58
N LEU A 345 -22.10 -16.33 9.75
CA LEU A 345 -23.53 -16.47 10.01
C LEU A 345 -24.08 -17.80 9.46
N GLY A 346 -23.25 -18.84 9.30
CA GLY A 346 -23.68 -20.21 8.96
C GLY A 346 -24.07 -20.47 7.50
N PHE A 347 -23.89 -19.50 6.61
CA PHE A 347 -24.13 -19.67 5.17
C PHE A 347 -22.80 -19.82 4.43
N HIS A 348 -22.44 -21.07 4.14
CA HIS A 348 -21.15 -21.43 3.57
C HIS A 348 -21.25 -21.54 2.04
N LEU A 349 -20.67 -20.60 1.31
CA LEU A 349 -20.57 -20.71 -0.15
C LEU A 349 -19.61 -21.86 -0.50
N THR A 350 -20.08 -22.86 -1.25
CA THR A 350 -19.29 -24.04 -1.64
C THR A 350 -18.97 -24.07 -3.13
N GLY A 351 -19.75 -23.39 -3.97
CA GLY A 351 -19.46 -23.35 -5.39
C GLY A 351 -20.08 -22.15 -6.09
N ARG A 352 -19.36 -21.57 -7.04
CA ARG A 352 -19.84 -20.47 -7.87
C ARG A 352 -19.51 -20.73 -9.32
N SER A 353 -20.50 -20.53 -10.19
CA SER A 353 -20.34 -20.43 -11.64
C SER A 353 -21.08 -19.18 -12.16
N ASN A 354 -20.94 -18.88 -13.44
CA ASN A 354 -21.65 -17.74 -14.05
C ASN A 354 -23.18 -17.89 -14.00
N ASN A 355 -23.68 -19.13 -13.89
CA ASN A 355 -25.09 -19.46 -14.00
C ASN A 355 -25.64 -20.10 -12.72
N SER A 356 -24.83 -20.28 -11.69
CA SER A 356 -25.32 -20.84 -10.41
C SER A 356 -24.42 -20.47 -9.24
N ALA A 357 -25.01 -20.41 -8.05
CA ALA A 357 -24.30 -20.32 -6.79
C ALA A 357 -24.80 -21.43 -5.86
N THR A 358 -23.88 -22.15 -5.22
CA THR A 358 -24.20 -23.25 -4.30
C THR A 358 -23.66 -22.92 -2.93
N PHE A 359 -24.50 -23.04 -1.91
CA PHE A 359 -24.12 -22.81 -0.53
C PHE A 359 -24.74 -23.85 0.39
N VAL A 360 -24.15 -24.02 1.57
CA VAL A 360 -24.68 -24.85 2.66
C VAL A 360 -25.20 -23.92 3.73
N GLY A 361 -26.46 -24.09 4.12
CA GLY A 361 -27.09 -23.33 5.19
C GLY A 361 -26.78 -23.89 6.59
N PRO A 362 -27.28 -23.24 7.64
CA PRO A 362 -27.14 -23.72 9.03
C PRO A 362 -27.86 -25.05 9.28
N ASP A 363 -28.82 -25.41 8.42
CA ASP A 363 -29.52 -26.70 8.38
C ASP A 363 -28.66 -27.83 7.77
N GLU A 364 -27.40 -27.57 7.45
CA GLU A 364 -26.48 -28.44 6.70
C GLU A 364 -26.99 -28.83 5.30
N MET A 365 -28.07 -28.19 4.83
CA MET A 365 -28.62 -28.47 3.51
C MET A 365 -27.89 -27.68 2.43
N THR A 366 -27.55 -28.36 1.35
CA THR A 366 -26.96 -27.73 0.17
C THR A 366 -28.07 -27.13 -0.69
N THR A 367 -28.06 -25.80 -0.82
CA THR A 367 -28.98 -25.05 -1.67
C THR A 367 -28.24 -24.57 -2.91
N LYS A 368 -28.80 -24.83 -4.10
CA LYS A 368 -28.28 -24.36 -5.38
C LYS A 368 -29.21 -23.29 -5.95
N LEU A 369 -28.69 -22.08 -6.10
CA LEU A 369 -29.34 -20.97 -6.76
C LEU A 369 -29.02 -21.00 -8.25
N GLU A 370 -30.05 -20.93 -9.09
CA GLU A 370 -29.88 -20.75 -10.53
C GLU A 370 -29.87 -19.25 -10.85
N VAL A 371 -28.78 -18.78 -11.47
CA VAL A 371 -28.58 -17.38 -11.84
C VAL A 371 -29.01 -17.17 -13.28
N LEU A 372 -30.09 -16.40 -13.46
CA LEU A 372 -30.65 -16.08 -14.78
C LEU A 372 -29.88 -14.93 -15.45
N CYS A 373 -29.59 -13.88 -14.69
CA CYS A 373 -28.77 -12.78 -15.19
C CYS A 373 -28.08 -12.02 -14.06
N THR A 374 -26.91 -11.48 -14.36
CA THR A 374 -26.16 -10.59 -13.45
C THR A 374 -26.04 -9.22 -14.11
N LEU A 375 -26.50 -8.19 -13.43
CA LEU A 375 -26.29 -6.79 -13.80
C LEU A 375 -25.09 -6.28 -12.98
N PRO A 376 -23.88 -6.20 -13.56
CA PRO A 376 -22.66 -5.88 -12.83
C PRO A 376 -22.75 -4.52 -12.14
N PHE A 377 -21.84 -4.29 -11.19
CA PHE A 377 -21.70 -2.98 -10.59
C PHE A 377 -21.33 -1.96 -11.66
N ASP A 378 -22.02 -0.83 -11.63
CA ASP A 378 -21.79 0.29 -12.53
C ASP A 378 -21.63 1.57 -11.69
N THR A 379 -20.62 2.39 -11.98
CA THR A 379 -20.30 3.59 -11.19
C THR A 379 -21.38 4.67 -11.26
N VAL A 380 -22.17 4.70 -12.33
CA VAL A 380 -23.31 5.62 -12.48
C VAL A 380 -24.50 5.10 -11.67
N ARG A 381 -24.77 3.78 -11.72
CA ARG A 381 -25.87 3.14 -10.99
C ARG A 381 -25.60 2.97 -9.50
N LYS A 382 -24.32 2.85 -9.11
CA LYS A 382 -23.81 2.59 -7.74
C LYS A 382 -24.41 1.36 -7.05
N ARG A 383 -24.85 0.37 -7.84
CA ARG A 383 -25.43 -0.88 -7.35
C ARG A 383 -25.20 -2.02 -8.34
N MET A 384 -25.25 -3.24 -7.83
CA MET A 384 -25.21 -4.52 -8.54
C MET A 384 -26.52 -5.27 -8.30
N SER A 385 -26.99 -6.03 -9.27
CA SER A 385 -28.21 -6.83 -9.14
C SER A 385 -28.01 -8.21 -9.76
N VAL A 386 -28.64 -9.22 -9.20
CA VAL A 386 -28.68 -10.58 -9.75
C VAL A 386 -30.12 -11.06 -9.75
N CYS A 387 -30.53 -11.69 -10.85
CA CYS A 387 -31.81 -12.36 -10.95
C CYS A 387 -31.59 -13.86 -10.80
N ILE A 388 -32.33 -14.47 -9.89
CA ILE A 388 -32.28 -15.91 -9.63
C ILE A 388 -33.67 -16.53 -9.77
N VAL A 389 -33.70 -17.85 -9.97
CA VAL A 389 -34.92 -18.65 -9.79
C VAL A 389 -35.18 -18.79 -8.29
N GLY A 390 -36.41 -18.50 -7.87
CA GLY A 390 -36.86 -18.64 -6.48
C GLY A 390 -37.11 -20.10 -6.09
N ASP A 391 -37.65 -20.32 -4.89
CA ASP A 391 -37.97 -21.66 -4.40
C ASP A 391 -39.05 -22.36 -5.24
N ASN A 392 -39.90 -21.57 -5.90
CA ASN A 392 -40.85 -22.04 -6.92
C ASN A 392 -40.27 -21.74 -8.31
N GLU A 393 -40.28 -22.72 -9.22
CA GLU A 393 -39.67 -22.58 -10.57
C GLU A 393 -40.26 -21.42 -11.41
N ASP A 394 -41.49 -20.99 -11.12
CA ASP A 394 -42.16 -19.85 -11.79
C ASP A 394 -41.86 -18.48 -11.16
N GLU A 395 -41.09 -18.44 -10.06
CA GLU A 395 -40.75 -17.23 -9.33
C GLU A 395 -39.34 -16.75 -9.69
N VAL A 396 -39.22 -15.46 -10.02
CA VAL A 396 -37.91 -14.81 -10.26
C VAL A 396 -37.65 -13.83 -9.14
N ILE A 397 -36.60 -14.06 -8.38
CA ILE A 397 -36.16 -13.17 -7.29
C ILE A 397 -35.02 -12.29 -7.79
N VAL A 398 -35.14 -10.98 -7.57
CA VAL A 398 -34.09 -10.02 -7.90
C VAL A 398 -33.45 -9.52 -6.62
N TYR A 399 -32.22 -9.96 -6.39
CA TYR A 399 -31.39 -9.40 -5.33
C TYR A 399 -30.60 -8.20 -5.85
N SER A 400 -30.43 -7.19 -5.01
CA SER A 400 -29.65 -6.00 -5.33
C SER A 400 -28.87 -5.54 -4.11
N LYS A 401 -27.63 -5.10 -4.34
CA LYS A 401 -26.74 -4.48 -3.35
C LYS A 401 -26.17 -3.19 -3.92
N GLY A 402 -25.98 -2.15 -3.11
CA GLY A 402 -25.44 -0.87 -3.57
C GLY A 402 -25.41 0.17 -2.47
N ALA A 403 -24.93 1.37 -2.80
CA ALA A 403 -24.88 2.47 -1.85
C ALA A 403 -26.28 2.89 -1.39
N ASP A 404 -26.42 3.32 -0.13
CA ASP A 404 -27.71 3.63 0.49
C ASP A 404 -28.51 4.66 -0.31
N SER A 405 -27.83 5.72 -0.75
CA SER A 405 -28.41 6.75 -1.62
C SER A 405 -29.02 6.19 -2.92
N SER A 406 -28.42 5.14 -3.48
CA SER A 406 -28.87 4.50 -4.73
C SER A 406 -29.97 3.48 -4.53
N MET A 407 -29.99 2.81 -3.37
CA MET A 407 -30.95 1.78 -3.01
C MET A 407 -32.23 2.39 -2.42
N LEU A 408 -32.09 3.35 -1.49
CA LEU A 408 -33.22 4.04 -0.87
C LEU A 408 -34.03 4.84 -1.90
N GLY A 409 -33.38 5.38 -2.93
CA GLY A 409 -34.03 6.11 -4.02
C GLY A 409 -34.99 5.28 -4.87
N VAL A 410 -34.79 3.95 -4.93
CA VAL A 410 -35.66 3.02 -5.68
C VAL A 410 -36.56 2.16 -4.78
N SER A 411 -36.44 2.34 -3.47
CA SER A 411 -37.24 1.61 -2.47
C SER A 411 -38.63 2.23 -2.26
N GLY A 412 -39.59 1.41 -1.82
CA GLY A 412 -40.91 1.90 -1.43
C GLY A 412 -40.84 2.79 -0.18
N LYS A 413 -41.77 3.75 -0.04
CA LYS A 413 -41.79 4.73 1.07
C LYS A 413 -41.68 4.13 2.47
N ARG A 414 -42.25 2.93 2.69
CA ARG A 414 -42.20 2.23 3.97
C ARG A 414 -40.79 1.71 4.28
N VAL A 415 -40.20 0.99 3.33
CA VAL A 415 -38.83 0.44 3.44
C VAL A 415 -37.84 1.58 3.68
N LYS A 416 -37.94 2.66 2.90
CA LYS A 416 -37.09 3.84 3.04
C LYS A 416 -37.05 4.39 4.47
N ARG A 417 -38.22 4.55 5.12
CA ARG A 417 -38.30 5.11 6.48
C ARG A 417 -37.67 4.19 7.53
N VAL A 418 -37.90 2.88 7.42
CA VAL A 418 -37.35 1.91 8.38
C VAL A 418 -35.83 1.85 8.22
N SER A 419 -35.34 1.74 6.99
CA SER A 419 -33.90 1.70 6.71
C SER A 419 -33.18 2.98 7.13
N GLU A 420 -33.76 4.18 6.91
CA GLU A 420 -33.19 5.45 7.39
C GLU A 420 -33.13 5.53 8.92
N SER A 421 -34.07 4.89 9.63
CA SER A 421 -34.08 4.87 11.10
C SER A 421 -32.99 3.93 11.64
N ALA A 422 -32.83 2.75 11.02
CA ALA A 422 -31.78 1.80 11.38
C ALA A 422 -30.37 2.34 11.10
N LEU A 423 -30.15 2.98 9.94
CA LEU A 423 -28.86 3.59 9.59
C LEU A 423 -28.44 4.66 10.62
N ARG A 424 -29.38 5.50 11.06
CA ARG A 424 -29.08 6.51 12.09
C ARG A 424 -28.73 5.91 13.44
N ALA A 425 -29.41 4.84 13.84
CA ALA A 425 -29.09 4.16 15.10
C ALA A 425 -27.65 3.59 15.07
N ILE A 426 -27.23 3.04 13.93
CA ILE A 426 -25.85 2.55 13.75
C ILE A 426 -24.85 3.70 13.76
N GLU A 427 -25.12 4.81 13.06
CA GLU A 427 -24.25 5.99 13.04
C GLU A 427 -24.09 6.61 14.44
N GLU A 428 -25.18 6.71 15.21
CA GLU A 428 -25.15 7.24 16.59
C GLU A 428 -24.34 6.35 17.54
N GLU A 429 -24.40 5.01 17.40
CA GLU A 429 -23.58 4.10 18.20
C GLU A 429 -22.09 4.13 17.81
N GLU A 430 -21.76 4.30 16.53
CA GLU A 430 -20.36 4.44 16.09
C GLU A 430 -19.72 5.72 16.66
N GLU A 431 -20.46 6.83 16.74
CA GLU A 431 -19.98 8.07 17.35
C GLU A 431 -19.78 7.98 18.88
N GLU A 432 -20.41 7.02 19.55
CA GLU A 432 -20.21 6.77 20.99
C GLU A 432 -19.04 5.83 21.31
N GLU A 433 -18.61 4.99 20.35
CA GLU A 433 -17.48 4.06 20.50
C GLU A 433 -16.10 4.69 20.19
N ASP A 434 -16.06 5.77 19.38
CA ASP A 434 -14.85 6.55 19.04
C ASP A 434 -14.53 7.66 20.08
#